data_AF-A0A947I308-F1
#
_entry.id   AF-A0A947I308-F1
#
_cell.length_a   1.000
_cell.length_b   1.000
_cell.length_c   1.000
_cell.angle_alpha   90.00
_cell.angle_beta   90.00
_cell.angle_gamma   90.00
#
_symmetry.space_group_name_H-M   'P 1'
#
loop_
_entity.id
_entity.type
_entity.pdbx_description
1 polymer ?
#
loop_
_entity_poly.entity_id
_entity_poly.type
_entity_poly.pdbx_seq_one_letter_code
_entity_poly.pdbx_strand_id
1 'polypeptide(L)' 'MGQFFLGLFGAILSMLALKYRRAVGDMFGETEFVSKVGGIYNLVIMVATFAFMYSLLVMFGLTDVVMLPFTGLFNFG' A
#
# COMPACT_ATOMS: atom_id res chain seq x y z
N MET A 1 21.37 -0.94 -2.48
CA MET A 1 21.22 -1.98 -1.45
C MET A 1 20.19 -1.63 -0.38
N GLY A 2 20.24 -0.44 0.26
CA GLY A 2 19.27 -0.09 1.32
C GLY A 2 17.79 -0.10 0.89
N GLN A 3 17.49 0.36 -0.32
CA GLN A 3 16.12 0.36 -0.87
C GLN A 3 15.54 -1.06 -1.05
N PHE A 4 16.37 -2.04 -1.38
CA PHE A 4 15.92 -3.43 -1.53
C PHE A 4 15.47 -4.03 -0.20
N PHE A 5 16.23 -3.82 0.88
CA PHE A 5 15.84 -4.27 2.23
C PHE A 5 14.59 -3.55 2.73
N LEU A 6 14.44 -2.26 2.43
CA LEU A 6 13.28 -1.47 2.82
C LEU A 6 12.01 -1.94 2.10
N GLY A 7 12.11 -2.20 0.80
CA GLY A 7 11.01 -2.79 0.02
C GLY A 7 10.69 -4.22 0.46
N LEU A 8 11.68 -5.05 0.76
CA LEU A 8 11.45 -6.41 1.28
C LEU A 8 10.70 -6.37 2.62
N PHE A 9 11.10 -5.46 3.51
CA PHE A 9 10.43 -5.28 4.80
C PHE A 9 8.98 -4.81 4.63
N GLY A 10 8.72 -3.86 3.72
CA GLY A 10 7.36 -3.42 3.39
C GLY A 10 6.48 -4.52 2.78
N ALA A 11 7.07 -5.38 1.94
CA ALA A 11 6.38 -6.54 1.37
C ALA A 11 6.00 -7.57 2.44
N ILE A 12 6.88 -7.80 3.42
CA ILE A 12 6.59 -8.70 4.55
C ILE A 12 5.50 -8.11 5.46
N LEU A 13 5.59 -6.81 5.79
CA LEU A 13 4.59 -6.13 6.61
C LEU A 13 3.20 -6.12 5.98
N SER A 14 3.11 -5.89 4.66
CA SER A 14 1.83 -5.93 3.94
C SER A 14 1.24 -7.34 3.90
N MET A 15 2.06 -8.38 3.75
CA MET A 15 1.59 -9.77 3.89
C MET A 15 1.08 -10.07 5.31
N LEU A 16 1.75 -9.56 6.35
CA LEU A 16 1.27 -9.68 7.72
C LEU A 16 -0.05 -8.93 7.93
N ALA A 17 -0.20 -7.74 7.36
CA ALA A 17 -1.45 -6.97 7.40
C ALA A 17 -2.61 -7.73 6.73
N LEU A 18 -2.36 -8.42 5.61
CA LEU A 18 -3.35 -9.29 4.96
C LEU A 18 -3.71 -10.50 5.82
N LYS A 19 -2.71 -11.13 6.44
CA LYS A 19 -2.91 -12.30 7.32
C LYS A 19 -3.71 -11.95 8.57
N TYR A 20 -3.40 -10.81 9.20
CA TYR A 20 -4.04 -10.33 10.41
C TYR A 20 -5.15 -9.29 10.14
N ARG A 21 -5.68 -9.24 8.92
CA ARG A 21 -6.69 -8.25 8.49
C ARG A 21 -7.90 -8.15 9.42
N ARG A 22 -8.27 -9.27 10.08
CA ARG A 22 -9.36 -9.30 11.06
C ARG A 22 -9.01 -8.52 12.32
N ALA A 23 -7.90 -8.88 12.97
CA ALA A 23 -7.42 -8.20 14.17
C ALA A 23 -7.16 -6.70 13.90
N VAL A 24 -6.58 -6.38 12.73
CA VAL A 24 -6.35 -4.98 12.33
C VAL A 24 -7.68 -4.26 12.15
N GLY A 25 -8.64 -4.84 11.43
CA GLY A 25 -9.95 -4.24 11.23
C GLY A 25 -10.73 -4.02 12.53
N ASP A 26 -10.67 -4.98 13.45
CA ASP A 26 -11.35 -4.90 14.75
C ASP A 26 -10.75 -3.80 15.65
N MET A 27 -9.47 -3.46 15.48
CA MET A 27 -8.82 -2.35 16.20
C MET A 27 -9.24 -0.97 15.70
N PHE A 28 -9.54 -0.81 14.41
CA PHE A 28 -9.90 0.48 13.82
C PHE A 28 -11.41 0.80 13.88
N GLY A 29 -12.25 -0.24 14.01
CA GLY A 29 -13.71 -0.09 14.08
C GLY A 29 -14.35 0.35 12.76
N GLU A 30 -15.68 0.43 12.73
CA GLU A 30 -16.43 0.89 11.57
C GLU A 30 -16.75 2.38 11.65
N THR A 31 -16.20 3.15 10.71
CA THR A 31 -16.56 4.55 10.48
C THR A 31 -17.52 4.66 9.29
N GLU A 32 -18.33 5.72 9.20
CA GLU A 32 -19.30 5.92 8.11
C GLU A 32 -18.68 5.92 6.70
N PHE A 33 -17.40 6.30 6.57
CA PHE A 33 -16.64 6.16 5.33
C PHE A 33 -16.33 4.70 4.98
N VAL A 34 -15.99 3.91 6.00
CA VAL A 34 -15.56 2.52 5.86
C VAL A 34 -16.72 1.64 5.38
N SER A 35 -17.95 1.93 5.79
CA SER A 35 -19.14 1.20 5.31
C SER A 35 -19.37 1.38 3.81
N LYS A 36 -19.04 2.57 3.25
CA LYS A 36 -19.16 2.85 1.80
C LYS A 36 -18.16 2.09 0.94
N VAL A 37 -17.03 1.67 1.51
CA VAL A 37 -15.93 0.96 0.80
C VAL A 37 -16.08 -0.57 0.92
N GLY A 38 -17.19 -1.05 1.50
CA GLY A 38 -17.44 -2.48 1.70
C GLY A 38 -16.91 -3.01 3.03
N GLY A 39 -16.72 -2.14 4.03
CA GLY A 39 -16.34 -2.50 5.39
C GLY A 39 -14.83 -2.43 5.67
N ILE A 40 -14.47 -2.51 6.94
CA ILE A 40 -13.10 -2.26 7.41
C ILE A 40 -12.10 -3.28 6.86
N TYR A 41 -12.53 -4.54 6.73
CA TYR A 41 -11.68 -5.60 6.20
C TYR A 41 -11.28 -5.35 4.75
N ASN A 42 -12.21 -4.83 3.94
CA ASN A 42 -11.96 -4.57 2.52
C ASN A 42 -10.99 -3.39 2.36
N LEU A 43 -11.13 -2.38 3.22
CA LEU A 43 -10.21 -1.26 3.31
C LEU A 43 -8.80 -1.70 3.73
N VAL A 44 -8.67 -2.56 4.74
CA VAL A 44 -7.36 -3.12 5.16
C VAL A 44 -6.70 -3.92 4.03
N ILE A 45 -7.47 -4.73 3.30
CA ILE A 45 -6.96 -5.48 2.14
C ILE A 45 -6.47 -4.52 1.04
N MET A 46 -7.25 -3.48 0.75
CA MET A 46 -6.89 -2.48 -0.26
C MET A 46 -5.58 -1.79 0.11
N VAL A 47 -5.47 -1.26 1.33
CA VAL A 47 -4.26 -0.58 1.81
C VAL A 47 -3.06 -1.51 1.81
N ALA A 48 -3.21 -2.74 2.29
CA ALA A 48 -2.12 -3.72 2.31
C ALA A 48 -1.67 -4.11 0.89
N THR A 49 -2.61 -4.23 -0.05
CA THR A 49 -2.30 -4.52 -1.46
C THR A 49 -1.54 -3.36 -2.10
N PHE A 50 -1.98 -2.12 -1.88
CA PHE A 50 -1.25 -0.93 -2.37
C PHE A 50 0.16 -0.83 -1.77
N ALA A 51 0.29 -1.05 -0.46
CA ALA A 51 1.59 -1.06 0.21
C ALA A 51 2.51 -2.18 -0.32
N PHE A 52 1.96 -3.36 -0.61
CA PHE A 52 2.69 -4.46 -1.22
C PHE A 52 3.19 -4.10 -2.62
N MET A 53 2.31 -3.56 -3.47
CA MET A 53 2.70 -3.12 -4.82
C MET A 53 3.76 -2.03 -4.79
N TYR A 54 3.63 -1.04 -3.90
CA TYR A 54 4.64 0.01 -3.74
C TYR A 54 5.98 -0.55 -3.26
N SER A 55 5.95 -1.51 -2.32
CA SER A 55 7.15 -2.18 -1.83
C SER A 55 7.89 -2.92 -2.96
N LEU A 56 7.16 -3.57 -3.87
CA LEU A 56 7.76 -4.18 -5.06
C LEU A 56 8.40 -3.12 -5.97
N LEU A 57 7.74 -1.99 -6.22
CA LEU A 57 8.29 -0.91 -7.02
C LEU A 57 9.60 -0.37 -6.44
N VAL A 58 9.68 -0.23 -5.11
CA VAL A 58 10.90 0.18 -4.40
C VAL A 58 11.99 -0.89 -4.50
N MET A 59 11.65 -2.17 -4.40
CA MET A 59 12.62 -3.27 -4.55
C MET A 59 13.26 -3.30 -5.94
N PHE A 60 12.46 -3.06 -6.99
CA PHE A 60 12.93 -3.06 -8.38
C PHE A 60 13.48 -1.71 -8.85
N GLY A 61 13.44 -0.67 -8.01
CA GLY A 61 13.85 0.69 -8.40
C GLY A 61 12.96 1.31 -9.49
N LEU A 62 11.73 0.81 -9.64
CA LEU A 62 10.77 1.27 -10.66
C LEU A 62 9.88 2.41 -10.16
N THR A 63 10.08 2.88 -8.92
CA THR A 63 9.33 4.01 -8.36
C THR A 63 9.42 5.26 -9.23
N ASP A 64 10.60 5.55 -9.78
CA ASP A 64 10.79 6.74 -10.61
C ASP A 64 10.05 6.60 -11.94
N VAL A 65 10.13 5.41 -12.58
CA VAL A 65 9.47 5.12 -13.87
C VAL A 65 7.95 5.17 -13.77
N VAL A 66 7.38 4.65 -12.67
CA VAL A 66 5.93 4.69 -12.43
C VAL A 66 5.44 6.11 -12.09
N MET A 67 6.29 6.93 -11.47
CA MET A 67 5.99 8.33 -11.16
C MET A 67 6.17 9.28 -12.36
N LEU A 68 6.94 8.90 -13.38
CA LEU A 68 7.20 9.71 -14.59
C LEU A 68 5.96 10.34 -15.24
N PRO A 69 4.84 9.64 -15.49
CA PRO A 69 3.66 10.27 -16.07
C PRO A 69 3.06 11.33 -15.14
N PHE A 70 3.15 11.16 -13.82
CA PHE A 70 2.66 12.15 -12.88
C PHE A 70 3.58 13.38 -12.82
N THR A 71 4.89 13.18 -12.68
CA THR A 71 5.85 14.30 -12.65
C THR A 71 5.98 15.00 -14.00
N GLY A 72 5.83 14.27 -15.11
CA GLY A 72 5.83 14.82 -16.47
C GLY A 72 4.57 15.63 -16.79
N LEU A 73 3.40 15.21 -16.28
CA LEU A 73 2.15 15.97 -16.44
C LEU A 73 2.17 17.29 -15.65
N PHE A 74 2.82 17.33 -14.48
CA PHE A 74 2.94 18.54 -13.64
C PHE A 74 4.11 19.47 -14.04
N ASN A 75 4.95 19.09 -15.02
CA ASN A 75 6.08 19.90 -15.53
C ASN A 75 5.77 20.56 -16.89
N PHE A 76 4.49 20.59 -17.31
CA PHE A 76 3.99 21.43 -18.41
C PHE A 76 3.44 22.77 -17.87
N GLY A 77 4.21 23.42 -16.99
CA GLY A 77 3.97 24.78 -16.49
C GLY A 77 5.23 25.60 -16.62
#